data_AF-A0A142EQ84-F1
#
_entry.id   AF-A0A142EQ84-F1
#
_cell.length_a   1.000
_cell.length_b   1.000
_cell.length_c   1.000
_cell.angle_alpha   90.00
_cell.angle_beta   90.00
_cell.angle_gamma   90.00
#
_symmetry.space_group_name_H-M   'P 1'
#
loop_
_entity.id
_entity.type
_entity.pdbx_description
1 polymer ?
#
loop_
_entity_poly.entity_id
_entity_poly.type
_entity_poly.pdbx_seq_one_letter_code
_entity_poly.pdbx_strand_id
1 'polypeptide(L)'
;MNKNYTIEELEAYLNKELDSAKQEQLEAELLSNPELQEELLALKASLEAIDLANLKKVISQVHKEHLDSREETPQIQISTPPSSLIPWISRIAASLVFVLVGTALVLVISANPDRLISQQIDYVIPVLRSAESQQSAIQKAYSSGDFEQVITLADSFQNQVPEISFLKGLSYLQTNQAQQAVDTFSGLVSTDFGSPAQYYLVEAYLQLGNFESAYKEMKTIRNDANNPYRKNFTQKDLLDVKILSWKKAMGL
;
A
#
# COMPACT_ATOMS: atom_id res chain seq x y z
N MET A 1 33.48 -12.50 16.08
CA MET A 1 34.43 -11.38 16.25
C MET A 1 35.45 -11.50 15.16
N ASN A 2 35.17 -10.80 14.05
CA ASN A 2 36.10 -10.70 12.95
C ASN A 2 37.39 -10.02 13.45
N LYS A 3 38.57 -10.53 13.04
CA LYS A 3 39.86 -9.99 13.49
C LYS A 3 40.31 -8.73 12.74
N ASN A 4 39.61 -8.37 11.66
CA ASN A 4 40.05 -7.31 10.74
C ASN A 4 39.53 -5.92 11.11
N TYR A 5 38.39 -5.82 11.81
CA TYR A 5 37.77 -4.54 12.16
C TYR A 5 37.44 -4.47 13.65
N THR A 6 37.71 -3.31 14.23
CA THR A 6 37.34 -3.00 15.62
C THR A 6 35.89 -2.52 15.68
N ILE A 7 35.24 -2.65 16.85
CA ILE A 7 33.86 -2.17 17.02
C ILE A 7 33.80 -0.66 16.75
N GLU A 8 34.81 0.07 17.19
CA GLU A 8 34.94 1.52 17.00
C GLU A 8 34.98 1.91 15.51
N GLU A 9 35.61 1.11 14.65
CA GLU A 9 35.63 1.35 13.20
C GLU A 9 34.26 1.06 12.56
N LEU A 10 33.55 0.05 13.04
CA LEU A 10 32.19 -0.24 12.59
C LEU A 10 31.20 0.85 13.04
N GLU A 11 31.35 1.38 14.26
CA GLU A 11 30.59 2.53 14.74
C GLU A 11 30.88 3.79 13.91
N ALA A 12 32.16 4.09 13.65
CA ALA A 12 32.56 5.21 12.80
C ALA A 12 31.99 5.07 11.38
N TYR A 13 31.93 3.85 10.83
CA TYR A 13 31.27 3.58 9.55
C TYR A 13 29.77 3.89 9.58
N LEU A 14 29.05 3.41 10.60
CA LEU A 14 27.61 3.69 10.76
C LEU A 14 27.32 5.18 10.91
N ASN A 15 28.23 5.93 11.54
CA ASN A 15 28.15 7.37 11.73
C ASN A 15 28.67 8.19 10.53
N LYS A 16 29.20 7.53 9.48
CA LYS A 16 29.85 8.16 8.31
C LYS A 16 31.08 9.02 8.67
N GLU A 17 31.81 8.61 9.69
CA GLU A 17 33.04 9.25 10.18
C GLU A 17 34.30 8.48 9.75
N LEU A 18 34.13 7.32 9.12
CA LEU A 18 35.25 6.51 8.62
C LEU A 18 35.91 7.19 7.40
N ASP A 19 37.24 7.12 7.33
CA ASP A 19 38.01 7.61 6.19
C ASP A 19 37.54 6.94 4.88
N SER A 20 37.44 7.70 3.78
CA SER A 20 36.85 7.23 2.52
C SER A 20 37.58 6.00 1.96
N ALA A 21 38.91 5.90 2.13
CA ALA A 21 39.65 4.74 1.64
C ALA A 21 39.37 3.48 2.47
N LYS A 22 39.19 3.62 3.78
CA LYS A 22 38.78 2.51 4.66
C LYS A 22 37.33 2.12 4.46
N GLN A 23 36.46 3.08 4.17
CA GLN A 23 35.05 2.83 3.87
C GLN A 23 34.89 1.94 2.64
N GLU A 24 35.60 2.24 1.55
CA GLU A 24 35.58 1.42 0.33
C GLU A 24 36.08 -0.02 0.60
N GLN A 25 37.12 -0.18 1.42
CA GLN A 25 37.63 -1.49 1.82
C GLN A 25 36.62 -2.29 2.64
N LEU A 26 35.98 -1.64 3.62
CA LEU A 26 34.95 -2.25 4.46
C LEU A 26 33.73 -2.65 3.64
N GLU A 27 33.28 -1.81 2.70
CA GLU A 27 32.16 -2.12 1.80
C GLU A 27 32.46 -3.31 0.87
N ALA A 28 33.69 -3.38 0.35
CA ALA A 28 34.14 -4.53 -0.44
C ALA A 28 34.19 -5.82 0.39
N GLU A 29 34.68 -5.75 1.64
CA GLU A 29 34.69 -6.90 2.54
C GLU A 29 33.30 -7.34 2.97
N LEU A 30 32.38 -6.40 3.22
CA LEU A 30 30.98 -6.68 3.54
C LEU A 30 30.31 -7.50 2.44
N LEU A 31 30.62 -7.27 1.15
CA LEU A 31 30.06 -8.08 0.05
C LEU A 31 30.55 -9.54 0.07
N SER A 32 31.75 -9.78 0.58
CA SER A 32 32.40 -11.10 0.55
C SER A 32 32.28 -11.89 1.84
N ASN A 33 32.03 -11.22 2.97
CA ASN A 33 32.05 -11.82 4.30
C ASN A 33 30.69 -11.70 5.01
N PRO A 34 29.86 -12.76 5.01
CA PRO A 34 28.55 -12.74 5.65
C PRO A 34 28.62 -12.60 7.19
N GLU A 35 29.70 -13.09 7.83
CA GLU A 35 29.87 -12.95 9.29
C GLU A 35 30.06 -11.48 9.68
N LEU A 36 30.79 -10.71 8.86
CA LEU A 36 30.98 -9.27 9.06
C LEU A 36 29.67 -8.48 8.88
N GLN A 37 28.81 -8.89 7.95
CA GLN A 37 27.47 -8.30 7.80
C GLN A 37 26.60 -8.54 9.04
N GLU A 38 26.64 -9.76 9.59
CA GLU A 38 25.89 -10.11 10.80
C GLU A 38 26.39 -9.30 12.01
N GLU A 39 27.70 -9.14 12.16
CA GLU A 39 28.31 -8.32 13.21
C GLU A 39 27.90 -6.84 13.11
N LEU A 40 27.92 -6.27 11.90
CA LEU A 40 27.46 -4.89 11.64
C LEU A 40 25.96 -4.73 11.95
N LEU A 41 25.13 -5.70 11.57
CA LEU A 41 23.69 -5.70 11.86
C LEU A 41 23.41 -5.76 13.36
N ALA A 42 24.11 -6.63 14.10
CA ALA A 42 23.98 -6.76 15.54
C ALA A 42 24.40 -5.47 16.27
N LEU A 43 25.48 -4.83 15.81
CA LEU A 43 25.94 -3.54 16.34
C LEU A 43 24.89 -2.44 16.09
N LYS A 44 24.39 -2.32 14.86
CA LYS A 44 23.34 -1.35 14.51
C LYS A 44 22.09 -1.52 15.38
N ALA A 45 21.63 -2.76 15.56
CA ALA A 45 20.49 -3.06 16.41
C ALA A 45 20.73 -2.66 17.89
N SER A 46 21.95 -2.84 18.38
CA SER A 46 22.33 -2.46 19.75
C SER A 46 22.32 -0.95 19.94
N LEU A 47 22.85 -0.18 18.97
CA LEU A 47 22.82 1.28 19.00
C LEU A 47 21.39 1.83 18.98
N GLU A 48 20.54 1.31 18.08
CA GLU A 48 19.12 1.68 18.02
C GLU A 48 18.38 1.40 19.35
N ALA A 49 18.70 0.29 20.02
CA ALA A 49 18.12 -0.04 21.32
C ALA A 49 18.55 0.94 22.43
N ILE A 50 19.81 1.37 22.43
CA ILE A 50 20.34 2.38 23.37
C ILE A 50 19.65 3.73 23.15
N ASP A 51 19.49 4.16 21.91
CA ASP A 51 18.81 5.42 21.57
C ASP A 51 17.35 5.42 22.00
N LEU A 52 16.63 4.32 21.76
CA LEU A 52 15.26 4.16 22.22
C LEU A 52 15.14 4.20 23.75
N ALA A 53 16.09 3.57 24.46
CA ALA A 53 16.13 3.60 25.91
C ALA A 53 16.38 5.02 26.45
N ASN A 54 17.30 5.76 25.82
CA ASN A 54 17.60 7.16 26.16
C ASN A 54 16.40 8.07 25.90
N LEU A 55 15.74 7.93 24.75
CA LEU A 55 14.53 8.69 24.41
C LEU A 55 13.41 8.45 25.44
N LYS A 56 13.19 7.18 25.82
CA LYS A 56 12.20 6.82 26.85
C LYS A 56 12.52 7.49 28.20
N LYS A 57 13.80 7.56 28.58
CA LYS A 57 14.24 8.23 29.80
C LYS A 57 13.93 9.73 29.76
N VAL A 58 14.26 10.40 28.66
CA VAL A 58 13.94 11.84 28.46
C VAL A 58 12.45 12.10 28.56
N ILE A 59 11.62 11.30 27.88
CA ILE A 59 10.16 11.43 27.92
C ILE A 59 9.64 11.24 29.36
N SER A 60 10.14 10.25 30.08
CA SER A 60 9.72 10.01 31.46
C SER A 60 10.09 11.15 32.42
N GLN A 61 11.25 11.77 32.19
CA GLN A 61 11.72 12.91 32.98
C GLN A 61 10.86 14.15 32.71
N VAL A 62 10.60 14.47 31.44
CA VAL A 62 9.72 15.59 31.06
C VAL A 62 8.31 15.37 31.61
N HIS A 63 7.81 14.13 31.56
CA HIS A 63 6.50 13.82 32.11
C HIS A 63 6.45 14.02 33.63
N LYS A 64 7.49 13.60 34.34
CA LYS A 64 7.61 13.80 35.79
C LYS A 64 7.71 15.28 36.14
N GLU A 65 8.55 16.04 35.44
CA GLU A 65 8.68 17.50 35.64
C GLU A 65 7.34 18.22 35.42
N HIS A 66 6.58 17.82 34.40
CA HIS A 66 5.27 18.39 34.12
C HIS A 66 4.20 17.99 35.15
N LEU A 67 4.31 16.82 35.77
CA LEU A 67 3.42 16.41 36.87
C LEU A 67 3.78 17.11 38.18
N ASP A 68 5.07 17.19 38.50
CA ASP A 68 5.58 17.83 39.72
C ASP A 68 5.32 19.36 39.66
N SER A 69 5.34 19.97 38.47
CA SER A 69 4.98 21.39 38.26
C SER A 69 3.48 21.69 38.37
N ARG A 70 2.62 20.69 38.61
CA ARG A 70 1.18 20.89 38.85
C ARG A 70 0.80 21.02 40.32
N GLU A 71 1.72 20.78 41.24
CA GLU A 71 1.49 21.03 42.66
C GLU A 71 1.85 22.49 42.96
N GLU A 72 0.89 23.23 43.53
CA GLU A 72 0.96 24.66 43.89
C GLU A 72 0.61 25.68 42.79
N THR A 73 -0.54 25.53 42.14
CA THR A 73 -1.33 26.74 41.83
C THR A 73 -2.19 27.05 43.05
N PRO A 74 -2.05 28.22 43.72
CA PRO A 74 -2.93 28.61 44.82
C PRO A 74 -4.36 28.50 44.35
N GLN A 75 -5.20 27.77 45.09
CA GLN A 75 -6.64 27.76 44.86
C GLN A 75 -7.18 29.16 45.17
N ILE A 76 -7.10 30.06 44.19
CA ILE A 76 -7.87 31.30 44.22
C ILE A 76 -9.32 30.84 44.17
N GLN A 77 -10.03 31.00 45.29
CA GLN A 77 -11.47 30.86 45.35
C GLN A 77 -12.07 31.99 44.51
N ILE A 78 -12.15 31.78 43.21
CA ILE A 78 -12.85 32.68 42.32
C ILE A 78 -14.32 32.28 42.40
N SER A 79 -15.08 32.99 43.23
CA SER A 79 -16.53 33.05 43.08
C SER A 79 -16.85 33.73 41.75
N THR A 80 -16.88 32.95 40.67
CA THR A 80 -17.39 33.44 39.37
C THR A 80 -18.90 33.30 39.32
N PRO A 81 -19.64 34.31 38.81
CA PRO A 81 -21.04 34.14 38.43
C PRO A 81 -21.13 33.14 37.26
N PRO A 82 -22.31 32.55 36.98
CA PRO A 82 -22.48 31.60 35.89
C PRO A 82 -22.35 32.30 34.53
N SER A 83 -21.13 32.51 34.06
CA SER A 83 -20.83 32.92 32.69
C SER A 83 -20.78 31.67 31.81
N SER A 84 -21.65 31.63 30.81
CA SER A 84 -21.85 30.52 29.90
C SER A 84 -20.52 30.00 29.32
N LEU A 85 -20.32 28.67 29.37
CA LEU A 85 -19.14 27.94 28.87
C LEU A 85 -18.98 27.98 27.32
N ILE A 86 -19.89 28.66 26.63
CA ILE A 86 -20.05 28.66 25.18
C ILE A 86 -18.91 29.37 24.43
N PRO A 87 -18.34 30.52 24.87
CA PRO A 87 -17.33 31.24 24.10
C PRO A 87 -15.92 30.67 24.23
N TRP A 88 -15.65 29.74 25.16
CA TRP A 88 -14.34 29.10 25.30
C TRP A 88 -14.25 27.81 24.49
N ILE A 89 -15.32 27.01 24.47
CA ILE A 89 -15.44 25.81 23.61
C ILE A 89 -15.43 26.20 22.12
N SER A 90 -15.98 27.36 21.75
CA SER A 90 -16.03 27.81 20.35
C SER A 90 -14.65 28.06 19.73
N ARG A 91 -13.63 28.44 20.53
CA ARG A 91 -12.27 28.69 20.04
C ARG A 91 -11.53 27.39 19.73
N ILE A 92 -11.69 26.37 20.58
CA ILE A 92 -11.09 25.04 20.37
C ILE A 92 -11.77 24.33 19.20
N ALA A 93 -13.10 24.48 19.07
CA ALA A 93 -13.85 23.90 17.97
C ALA A 93 -13.40 24.44 16.60
N ALA A 94 -13.13 25.75 16.49
CA ALA A 94 -12.72 26.36 15.22
C ALA A 94 -11.38 25.80 14.69
N SER A 95 -10.36 25.67 15.54
CA SER A 95 -9.07 25.10 15.13
C SER A 95 -9.19 23.63 14.71
N LEU A 96 -10.03 22.86 15.41
CA LEU A 96 -10.25 21.46 15.11
C LEU A 96 -11.00 21.29 13.79
N VAL A 97 -11.96 22.17 13.50
CA VAL A 97 -12.66 22.23 12.20
C VAL A 97 -11.68 22.55 11.07
N PHE A 98 -10.80 23.54 11.23
CA PHE A 98 -9.80 23.84 10.20
C PHE A 98 -8.86 22.66 9.91
N VAL A 99 -8.40 21.96 10.95
CA VAL A 99 -7.57 20.75 10.78
C VAL A 99 -8.36 19.64 10.08
N LEU A 100 -9.61 19.40 10.46
CA LEU A 100 -10.46 18.38 9.83
C LEU A 100 -10.75 18.72 8.36
N VAL A 101 -11.09 19.97 8.06
CA VAL A 101 -11.36 20.43 6.68
C VAL A 101 -10.10 20.36 5.82
N GLY A 102 -8.96 20.81 6.36
CA GLY A 102 -7.67 20.71 5.67
C GLY A 102 -7.29 19.26 5.37
N THR A 103 -7.47 18.36 6.34
CA THR A 103 -7.22 16.93 6.15
C THR A 103 -8.17 16.33 5.11
N ALA A 104 -9.46 16.66 5.16
CA ALA A 104 -10.44 16.20 4.18
C ALA A 104 -10.11 16.67 2.76
N LEU A 105 -9.69 17.93 2.59
CA LEU A 105 -9.25 18.47 1.29
C LEU A 105 -8.04 17.72 0.74
N VAL A 106 -7.03 17.48 1.56
CA VAL A 106 -5.84 16.71 1.15
C VAL A 106 -6.24 15.30 0.69
N LEU A 107 -7.12 14.62 1.43
CA LEU A 107 -7.61 13.29 1.05
C LEU A 107 -8.34 13.31 -0.30
N VAL A 108 -9.24 14.27 -0.53
CA VAL A 108 -10.00 14.42 -1.78
C VAL A 108 -9.10 14.69 -3.00
N ILE A 109 -8.04 15.48 -2.81
CA ILE A 109 -7.06 15.77 -3.87
C ILE A 109 -6.16 14.55 -4.13
N SER A 110 -5.78 13.81 -3.08
CA SER A 110 -4.89 12.65 -3.19
C SER A 110 -5.56 11.38 -3.74
N ALA A 111 -6.90 11.32 -3.73
CA ALA A 111 -7.65 10.21 -4.29
C ALA A 111 -7.65 10.29 -5.83
N ASN A 112 -6.87 9.41 -6.46
CA ASN A 112 -6.77 9.23 -7.91
C ASN A 112 -6.96 7.74 -8.24
N PRO A 113 -7.88 7.37 -9.17
CA PRO A 113 -8.00 5.99 -9.66
C PRO A 113 -6.68 5.40 -10.16
N ASP A 114 -5.82 6.19 -10.81
CA ASP A 114 -4.55 5.71 -11.39
C ASP A 114 -3.63 5.12 -10.31
N ARG A 115 -3.64 5.70 -9.11
CA ARG A 115 -2.85 5.19 -7.99
C ARG A 115 -3.33 3.79 -7.58
N LEU A 116 -4.64 3.55 -7.56
CA LEU A 116 -5.22 2.25 -7.20
C LEU A 116 -4.96 1.20 -8.27
N ILE A 117 -4.99 1.60 -9.54
CA ILE A 117 -4.68 0.73 -10.68
C ILE A 117 -3.20 0.37 -10.68
N SER A 118 -2.30 1.35 -10.47
CA SER A 118 -0.84 1.14 -10.47
C SER A 118 -0.31 0.23 -9.36
N GLN A 119 -1.11 -0.01 -8.32
CA GLN A 119 -0.76 -0.91 -7.23
C GLN A 119 -1.17 -2.36 -7.50
N GLN A 120 -1.81 -2.63 -8.64
CA GLN A 120 -2.17 -3.98 -9.01
C GLN A 120 -0.96 -4.80 -9.46
N ILE A 121 -1.02 -6.10 -9.14
CA ILE A 121 0.07 -7.03 -9.44
C ILE A 121 -0.15 -7.56 -10.85
N ASP A 122 0.88 -7.49 -11.70
CA ASP A 122 0.82 -8.06 -13.06
C ASP A 122 0.60 -9.58 -13.03
N TYR A 123 -0.29 -10.07 -13.90
CA TYR A 123 -0.51 -11.49 -14.06
C TYR A 123 0.63 -12.14 -14.85
N VAL A 124 1.25 -13.16 -14.24
CA VAL A 124 2.24 -14.01 -14.90
C VAL A 124 1.60 -15.36 -15.21
N ILE A 125 1.62 -15.76 -16.49
CA ILE A 125 1.12 -17.07 -16.93
C ILE A 125 1.98 -18.16 -16.28
N PRO A 126 1.40 -19.08 -15.50
CA PRO A 126 2.14 -20.24 -15.01
C PRO A 126 2.63 -21.09 -16.19
N VAL A 127 3.87 -21.56 -16.15
CA VAL A 127 4.41 -22.45 -17.19
C VAL A 127 3.69 -23.80 -17.11
N LEU A 128 2.61 -23.93 -17.87
CA LEU A 128 1.83 -25.16 -18.00
C LEU A 128 2.24 -25.88 -19.28
N ARG A 129 2.38 -27.21 -19.18
CA ARG A 129 2.64 -28.06 -20.34
C ARG A 129 1.31 -28.43 -21.00
N SER A 130 0.63 -27.45 -21.60
CA SER A 130 -0.60 -27.68 -22.37
C SER A 130 -0.26 -28.16 -23.79
N ALA A 131 -1.05 -29.12 -24.30
CA ALA A 131 -0.80 -29.81 -25.57
C ALA A 131 -1.58 -29.24 -26.77
N GLU A 132 -2.39 -28.20 -26.58
CA GLU A 132 -3.23 -27.62 -27.64
C GLU A 132 -2.54 -26.43 -28.32
N SER A 133 -2.37 -26.52 -29.64
CA SER A 133 -1.55 -25.58 -30.43
C SER A 133 -2.12 -24.16 -30.45
N GLN A 134 -3.44 -23.99 -30.46
CA GLN A 134 -4.10 -22.68 -30.43
C GLN A 134 -4.00 -22.01 -29.06
N GLN A 135 -4.19 -22.75 -27.95
CA GLN A 135 -3.98 -22.22 -26.60
C GLN A 135 -2.54 -21.72 -26.43
N SER A 136 -1.56 -22.48 -26.95
CA SER A 136 -0.15 -22.07 -26.94
C SER A 136 0.09 -20.76 -27.72
N ALA A 137 -0.59 -20.56 -28.85
CA ALA A 137 -0.49 -19.31 -29.62
C ALA A 137 -1.04 -18.11 -28.83
N ILE A 138 -2.17 -18.27 -28.14
CA ILE A 138 -2.77 -17.21 -27.29
C ILE A 138 -1.83 -16.85 -26.13
N GLN A 139 -1.34 -17.84 -25.40
CA GLN A 139 -0.39 -17.62 -24.29
C GLN A 139 0.90 -16.95 -24.77
N LYS A 140 1.40 -17.33 -25.95
CA LYS A 140 2.58 -16.71 -26.56
C LYS A 140 2.32 -15.24 -26.90
N ALA A 141 1.20 -14.93 -27.55
CA ALA A 141 0.81 -13.56 -27.88
C ALA A 141 0.70 -12.68 -26.61
N TYR A 142 0.07 -13.21 -25.56
CA TYR A 142 -0.02 -12.52 -24.27
C TYR A 142 1.36 -12.26 -23.66
N SER A 143 2.23 -13.28 -23.65
CA SER A 143 3.60 -13.15 -23.11
C SER A 143 4.47 -12.18 -23.90
N SER A 144 4.16 -11.94 -25.18
CA SER A 144 4.82 -10.92 -26.00
C SER A 144 4.19 -9.53 -25.90
N GLY A 145 3.12 -9.36 -25.12
CA GLY A 145 2.37 -8.10 -25.02
C GLY A 145 1.51 -7.76 -26.24
N ASP A 146 1.24 -8.73 -27.12
CA ASP A 146 0.37 -8.55 -28.28
C ASP A 146 -1.09 -8.80 -27.90
N PHE A 147 -1.64 -7.86 -27.14
CA PHE A 147 -2.98 -7.99 -26.52
C PHE A 147 -4.11 -7.99 -27.56
N GLU A 148 -3.96 -7.26 -28.67
CA GLU A 148 -4.94 -7.29 -29.77
C GLU A 148 -4.98 -8.66 -30.46
N GLN A 149 -3.82 -9.30 -30.64
CA GLN A 149 -3.75 -10.67 -31.15
C GLN A 149 -4.36 -11.67 -30.15
N VAL A 150 -4.16 -11.50 -28.84
CA VAL A 150 -4.83 -12.33 -27.83
C VAL A 150 -6.34 -12.27 -27.98
N ILE A 151 -6.91 -11.08 -28.10
CA ILE A 151 -8.36 -10.87 -28.26
C ILE A 151 -8.84 -11.59 -29.53
N THR A 152 -8.16 -11.36 -30.66
CA THR A 152 -8.52 -11.96 -31.96
C THR A 152 -8.46 -13.48 -31.92
N LEU A 153 -7.38 -14.05 -31.39
CA LEU A 153 -7.21 -15.51 -31.30
C LEU A 153 -8.23 -16.12 -30.33
N ALA A 154 -8.48 -15.48 -29.19
CA ALA A 154 -9.46 -15.93 -28.20
C ALA A 154 -10.90 -15.91 -28.75
N ASP A 155 -11.26 -14.92 -29.57
CA ASP A 155 -12.59 -14.86 -30.24
C ASP A 155 -12.80 -15.98 -31.25
N SER A 156 -11.73 -16.43 -31.91
CA SER A 156 -11.78 -17.55 -32.84
C SER A 156 -11.73 -18.93 -32.16
N PHE A 157 -11.45 -18.96 -30.86
CA PHE A 157 -11.26 -20.20 -30.10
C PHE A 157 -12.62 -20.80 -29.71
N GLN A 158 -12.95 -21.95 -30.31
CA GLN A 158 -14.28 -22.56 -30.15
C GLN A 158 -14.53 -23.14 -28.76
N ASN A 159 -13.47 -23.52 -28.04
CA ASN A 159 -13.57 -24.11 -26.72
C ASN A 159 -13.58 -23.01 -25.65
N GLN A 160 -14.67 -22.87 -24.91
CA GLN A 160 -14.72 -21.92 -23.80
C GLN A 160 -13.89 -22.44 -22.62
N VAL A 161 -12.60 -22.10 -22.61
CA VAL A 161 -11.67 -22.41 -21.52
C VAL A 161 -11.55 -21.17 -20.63
N PRO A 162 -11.82 -21.27 -19.30
CA PRO A 162 -11.74 -20.14 -18.38
C PRO A 162 -10.42 -19.36 -18.42
N GLU A 163 -9.31 -20.07 -18.61
CA GLU A 163 -7.98 -19.47 -18.76
C GLU A 163 -7.89 -18.53 -19.97
N ILE A 164 -8.42 -18.96 -21.12
CA ILE A 164 -8.41 -18.15 -22.36
C ILE A 164 -9.29 -16.91 -22.18
N SER A 165 -10.48 -17.07 -21.60
CA SER A 165 -11.34 -15.95 -21.25
C SER A 165 -10.67 -14.99 -20.27
N PHE A 166 -9.91 -15.52 -19.31
CA PHE A 166 -9.18 -14.71 -18.34
C PHE A 166 -8.09 -13.88 -19.02
N LEU A 167 -7.27 -14.49 -19.88
CA LEU A 167 -6.25 -13.78 -20.68
C LEU A 167 -6.87 -12.74 -21.62
N LYS A 168 -8.04 -13.05 -22.19
CA LYS A 168 -8.80 -12.10 -23.01
C LYS A 168 -9.27 -10.89 -22.19
N GLY A 169 -9.80 -11.12 -20.98
CA GLY A 169 -10.19 -10.04 -20.06
C GLY A 169 -9.02 -9.14 -19.68
N LEU A 170 -7.85 -9.73 -19.40
CA LEU A 170 -6.62 -8.97 -19.12
C LEU A 170 -6.18 -8.16 -20.35
N SER A 171 -6.26 -8.74 -21.54
CA SER A 171 -5.92 -8.05 -22.78
C SER A 171 -6.86 -6.88 -23.09
N TYR A 172 -8.14 -6.99 -22.70
CA TYR A 172 -9.07 -5.87 -22.76
C TYR A 172 -8.67 -4.72 -21.83
N LEU A 173 -8.20 -5.00 -20.61
CA LEU A 173 -7.69 -3.95 -19.72
C LEU A 173 -6.47 -3.23 -20.32
N GLN A 174 -5.54 -3.99 -20.90
CA GLN A 174 -4.32 -3.44 -21.52
C GLN A 174 -4.60 -2.61 -22.78
N THR A 175 -5.73 -2.85 -23.45
CA THR A 175 -6.18 -2.11 -24.64
C THR A 175 -7.23 -1.04 -24.33
N ASN A 176 -7.42 -0.67 -23.06
CA ASN A 176 -8.41 0.30 -22.58
C ASN A 176 -9.88 -0.05 -22.95
N GLN A 177 -10.18 -1.34 -23.14
CA GLN A 177 -11.51 -1.88 -23.42
C GLN A 177 -12.19 -2.35 -22.12
N ALA A 178 -12.27 -1.44 -21.13
CA ALA A 178 -12.66 -1.79 -19.77
C ALA A 178 -14.08 -2.37 -19.64
N GLN A 179 -15.03 -1.99 -20.50
CA GLN A 179 -16.39 -2.57 -20.48
C GLN A 179 -16.38 -4.05 -20.89
N GLN A 180 -15.65 -4.38 -21.97
CA GLN A 180 -15.48 -5.76 -22.40
C GLN A 180 -14.73 -6.60 -21.36
N ALA A 181 -13.79 -5.98 -20.63
CA ALA A 181 -13.13 -6.63 -19.49
C ALA A 181 -14.12 -6.94 -18.36
N VAL A 182 -15.00 -6.00 -17.98
CA VAL A 182 -16.08 -6.24 -17.00
C VAL A 182 -16.93 -7.43 -17.40
N ASP A 183 -17.42 -7.43 -18.65
CA ASP A 183 -18.30 -8.49 -19.15
C ASP A 183 -17.59 -9.85 -19.09
N THR A 184 -16.32 -9.88 -19.51
CA THR A 184 -15.50 -11.10 -19.52
C THR A 184 -15.22 -11.63 -18.10
N PHE A 185 -14.76 -10.77 -17.17
CA PHE A 185 -14.43 -11.20 -15.82
C PHE A 185 -15.66 -11.56 -14.98
N SER A 186 -16.80 -10.89 -15.20
CA SER A 186 -18.04 -11.20 -14.50
C SER A 186 -18.50 -12.65 -14.73
N GLY A 187 -18.28 -13.18 -15.94
CA GLY A 187 -18.55 -14.59 -16.28
C GLY A 187 -17.59 -15.59 -15.65
N LEU A 188 -16.43 -15.14 -15.14
CA LEU A 188 -15.38 -16.01 -14.60
C LEU A 188 -15.41 -16.12 -13.07
N VAL A 189 -16.16 -15.26 -12.37
CA VAL A 189 -16.21 -15.21 -10.89
C VAL A 189 -16.61 -16.56 -10.27
N SER A 190 -17.40 -17.37 -10.98
CA SER A 190 -17.87 -18.69 -10.51
C SER A 190 -16.98 -19.87 -10.93
N THR A 191 -15.82 -19.61 -11.54
CA THR A 191 -14.89 -20.65 -12.03
C THR A 191 -13.68 -20.79 -11.10
N ASP A 192 -12.75 -21.70 -11.43
CA ASP A 192 -11.45 -21.80 -10.74
C ASP A 192 -10.60 -20.52 -10.88
N PHE A 193 -10.93 -19.66 -11.87
CA PHE A 193 -10.36 -18.32 -12.02
C PHE A 193 -11.14 -17.25 -11.26
N GLY A 194 -12.07 -17.62 -10.38
CA GLY A 194 -12.98 -16.68 -9.74
C GLY A 194 -12.29 -15.60 -8.91
N SER A 195 -11.34 -15.98 -8.06
CA SER A 195 -10.55 -15.02 -7.27
C SER A 195 -9.72 -14.06 -8.12
N PRO A 196 -8.90 -14.51 -9.09
CA PRO A 196 -8.17 -13.58 -9.96
C PRO A 196 -9.10 -12.75 -10.85
N ALA A 197 -10.17 -13.32 -11.40
CA ALA A 197 -11.14 -12.57 -12.20
C ALA A 197 -11.80 -11.46 -11.38
N GLN A 198 -12.21 -11.75 -10.15
CA GLN A 198 -12.80 -10.75 -9.27
C GLN A 198 -11.81 -9.63 -8.92
N TYR A 199 -10.52 -9.96 -8.77
CA TYR A 199 -9.47 -8.97 -8.54
C TYR A 199 -9.34 -7.99 -9.72
N TYR A 200 -9.20 -8.50 -10.95
CA TYR A 200 -9.08 -7.64 -12.14
C TYR A 200 -10.41 -6.97 -12.55
N LEU A 201 -11.55 -7.52 -12.12
CA LEU A 201 -12.83 -6.87 -12.27
C LEU A 201 -12.89 -5.53 -11.49
N VAL A 202 -12.19 -5.43 -10.35
CA VAL A 202 -12.02 -4.14 -9.65
C VAL A 202 -11.32 -3.14 -10.56
N GLU A 203 -10.24 -3.55 -11.24
CA GLU A 203 -9.51 -2.67 -12.18
C GLU A 203 -10.41 -2.18 -13.30
N ALA A 204 -11.15 -3.10 -13.92
CA ALA A 204 -12.09 -2.78 -15.00
C ALA A 204 -13.12 -1.75 -14.55
N TYR A 205 -13.68 -1.92 -13.33
CA TYR A 205 -14.61 -0.94 -12.77
C TYR A 205 -13.95 0.41 -12.46
N LEU A 206 -12.70 0.43 -11.98
CA LEU A 206 -11.97 1.68 -11.74
C LEU A 206 -11.70 2.43 -13.05
N GLN A 207 -11.28 1.74 -14.12
CA GLN A 207 -11.05 2.32 -15.44
C GLN A 207 -12.35 2.90 -16.06
N LEU A 208 -13.50 2.26 -15.83
CA LEU A 208 -14.82 2.79 -16.22
C LEU A 208 -15.33 3.93 -15.33
N GLY A 209 -14.64 4.22 -14.23
CA GLY A 209 -15.12 5.11 -13.17
C GLY A 209 -16.39 4.60 -12.47
N ASN A 210 -16.66 3.29 -12.50
CA ASN A 210 -17.75 2.66 -11.77
C ASN A 210 -17.30 2.34 -10.32
N PHE A 211 -17.07 3.41 -9.56
CA PHE A 211 -16.48 3.34 -8.22
C PHE A 211 -17.34 2.57 -7.20
N GLU A 212 -18.67 2.60 -7.32
CA GLU A 212 -19.56 1.84 -6.43
C GLU A 212 -19.39 0.33 -6.61
N SER A 213 -19.32 -0.14 -7.87
CA SER A 213 -19.04 -1.55 -8.15
C SER A 213 -17.63 -1.95 -7.71
N ALA A 214 -16.61 -1.12 -7.99
CA ALA A 214 -15.25 -1.36 -7.53
C ALA A 214 -15.19 -1.50 -6.00
N TYR A 215 -15.82 -0.58 -5.26
CA TYR A 215 -15.89 -0.62 -3.80
C TYR A 215 -16.53 -1.92 -3.30
N LYS A 216 -17.64 -2.34 -3.92
CA LYS A 216 -18.33 -3.57 -3.55
C LYS A 216 -17.43 -4.79 -3.72
N GLU A 217 -16.77 -4.93 -4.88
CA GLU A 217 -15.87 -6.06 -5.15
C GLU A 217 -14.64 -6.05 -4.24
N MET A 218 -13.99 -4.89 -4.04
CA MET A 218 -12.88 -4.75 -3.09
C MET A 218 -13.27 -5.17 -1.67
N LYS A 219 -14.47 -4.78 -1.23
CA LYS A 219 -15.00 -5.16 0.09
C LYS A 219 -15.25 -6.66 0.18
N THR A 220 -15.78 -7.28 -0.87
CA THR A 220 -15.99 -8.73 -0.94
C THR A 220 -14.66 -9.47 -0.85
N ILE A 221 -13.68 -9.13 -1.70
CA ILE A 221 -12.34 -9.72 -1.72
C ILE A 221 -11.68 -9.60 -0.33
N ARG A 222 -11.82 -8.45 0.32
CA ARG A 222 -11.19 -8.22 1.63
C ARG A 222 -11.85 -8.97 2.79
N ASN A 223 -13.14 -9.23 2.68
CA ASN A 223 -13.91 -9.93 3.72
C ASN A 223 -13.84 -11.45 3.58
N ASP A 224 -13.52 -11.96 2.40
CA ASP A 224 -13.30 -13.38 2.18
C ASP A 224 -11.92 -13.80 2.71
N ALA A 225 -11.93 -14.61 3.77
CA ALA A 225 -10.71 -15.09 4.41
C ALA A 225 -9.86 -16.00 3.51
N ASN A 226 -10.47 -16.63 2.51
CA ASN A 226 -9.81 -17.57 1.60
C ASN A 226 -9.33 -16.90 0.30
N ASN A 227 -9.69 -15.64 0.05
CA ASN A 227 -9.31 -14.96 -1.17
C ASN A 227 -7.82 -14.56 -1.12
N PRO A 228 -6.98 -15.02 -2.07
CA PRO A 228 -5.55 -14.72 -2.07
C PRO A 228 -5.23 -13.23 -2.24
N TYR A 229 -6.14 -12.45 -2.83
CA TYR A 229 -5.99 -11.01 -3.08
C TYR A 229 -6.51 -10.13 -1.93
N ARG A 230 -6.96 -10.72 -0.82
CA ARG A 230 -7.51 -9.98 0.34
C ARG A 230 -6.59 -8.87 0.84
N LYS A 231 -5.28 -9.09 0.84
CA LYS A 231 -4.29 -8.14 1.35
C LYS A 231 -3.95 -7.01 0.38
N ASN A 232 -4.36 -7.14 -0.88
CA ASN A 232 -4.11 -6.14 -1.92
C ASN A 232 -5.02 -4.91 -1.77
N PHE A 233 -6.10 -5.01 -0.99
CA PHE A 233 -7.01 -3.91 -0.70
C PHE A 233 -7.01 -3.56 0.79
N THR A 234 -6.53 -2.37 1.11
CA THR A 234 -6.51 -1.82 2.47
C THR A 234 -7.81 -1.07 2.79
N GLN A 235 -8.00 -0.71 4.06
CA GLN A 235 -9.11 0.19 4.46
C GLN A 235 -8.98 1.58 3.80
N LYS A 236 -7.74 2.02 3.57
CA LYS A 236 -7.48 3.30 2.91
C LYS A 236 -7.96 3.24 1.45
N ASP A 237 -7.70 2.15 0.75
CA ASP A 237 -8.09 2.01 -0.66
C ASP A 237 -9.62 2.03 -0.81
N LEU A 238 -10.35 1.39 0.12
CA LEU A 238 -11.81 1.48 0.17
C LEU A 238 -12.32 2.90 0.45
N LEU A 239 -11.62 3.66 1.29
CA LEU A 239 -11.94 5.07 1.52
C LEU A 239 -11.67 5.91 0.26
N ASP A 240 -10.52 5.69 -0.39
CA ASP A 240 -10.13 6.37 -1.63
C ASP A 240 -11.20 6.15 -2.72
N VAL A 241 -11.67 4.91 -2.95
CA VAL A 241 -12.75 4.62 -3.91
C VAL A 241 -14.08 5.27 -3.53
N LYS A 242 -14.42 5.33 -2.24
CA LYS A 242 -15.64 6.01 -1.78
C LYS A 242 -15.57 7.53 -1.97
N ILE A 243 -14.38 8.13 -1.80
CA ILE A 243 -14.15 9.53 -2.11
C ILE A 243 -14.29 9.77 -3.62
N LEU A 244 -13.77 8.86 -4.45
CA LEU A 244 -13.92 8.93 -5.91
C LEU A 244 -15.38 8.84 -6.35
N SER A 245 -16.19 7.95 -5.75
CA SER A 245 -17.62 7.85 -6.05
C SER A 245 -18.36 9.14 -5.69
N TRP A 246 -18.03 9.75 -4.54
CA TRP A 246 -18.57 11.04 -4.13
C TRP A 246 -18.16 12.20 -5.05
N LYS A 247 -16.87 12.28 -5.46
CA LYS A 247 -16.40 13.28 -6.44
C LYS A 247 -17.17 13.19 -7.74
N LYS A 248 -17.30 11.98 -8.30
CA LYS A 248 -18.07 11.73 -9.53
C LYS A 248 -19.54 12.14 -9.39
N ALA A 249 -20.18 11.83 -8.26
CA ALA A 249 -21.58 12.21 -8.01
C ALA A 249 -21.81 13.73 -7.94
N MET A 250 -20.79 14.50 -7.54
CA MET A 250 -20.82 15.96 -7.51
C MET A 250 -20.31 16.62 -8.80
N GLY A 251 -19.80 15.85 -9.76
CA GLY A 251 -19.21 16.38 -10.99
C GLY A 251 -17.86 17.09 -10.78
N LEU A 252 -17.08 16.66 -9.78
CA LEU A 252 -15.72 17.14 -9.49
C LEU A 252 -14.63 16.24 -10.09
#